data_AF-A0A381SG14-F1
#
_entry.id   AF-A0A381SG14-F1
#
_cell.length_a   1.000
_cell.length_b   1.000
_cell.length_c   1.000
_cell.angle_alpha   90.00
_cell.angle_beta   90.00
_cell.angle_gamma   90.00
#
_symmetry.space_group_name_H-M   'P 1'
#
loop_
_entity.id
_entity.type
_entity.pdbx_description
1 polymer ?
#
loop_
_entity_poly.entity_id
_entity_poly.type
_entity_poly.pdbx_seq_one_letter_code
_entity_poly.pdbx_strand_id
1 'polypeptide(L)'
;VKINPDQTIRDLSSFDGARFKLAKEYDITGLPMAIAAYMGYFTPPDSEPIQYELRIYPDHVSAVEKGIEYAEEVTGAEALLRAVDVRWDEGTKDRRGGGFHRHGLTPLYGDYVVVGNVIMLCEGRDSDQALGRCESLLFAAGISK
;
A
#
# COMPACT_ATOMS: atom_id res chain seq x y z
N VAL A 1 -12.43 5.41 7.23
CA VAL A 1 -12.82 5.63 5.82
C VAL A 1 -11.62 5.26 4.95
N LYS A 2 -11.82 4.50 3.86
CA LYS A 2 -10.70 4.10 2.97
C LYS A 2 -10.07 5.25 2.21
N ILE A 3 -10.85 6.28 1.88
CA ILE A 3 -10.42 7.46 1.12
C ILE A 3 -10.56 8.70 2.00
N ASN A 4 -9.45 9.37 2.28
CA ASN A 4 -9.45 10.69 2.91
C ASN A 4 -9.42 11.77 1.82
N PRO A 5 -10.46 12.62 1.67
CA PRO A 5 -10.55 13.64 0.61
C PRO A 5 -9.58 14.83 0.80
N ASP A 6 -8.72 14.77 1.81
CA ASP A 6 -7.58 15.66 1.99
C ASP A 6 -6.79 15.86 0.67
N GLN A 7 -6.46 17.12 0.37
CA GLN A 7 -5.71 17.54 -0.83
C GLN A 7 -4.21 17.74 -0.55
N THR A 8 -3.74 17.41 0.65
CA THR A 8 -2.34 17.59 1.06
C THR A 8 -1.44 16.68 0.22
N ILE A 9 -0.44 17.29 -0.40
CA ILE A 9 0.60 16.60 -1.15
C ILE A 9 1.63 16.03 -0.18
N ARG A 10 1.97 14.77 -0.37
CA ARG A 10 2.87 13.97 0.45
C ARG A 10 3.90 13.28 -0.43
N ASP A 11 5.02 12.99 0.19
CA ASP A 11 6.09 12.18 -0.35
C ASP A 11 6.55 11.14 0.69
N LEU A 12 7.65 10.43 0.41
CA LEU A 12 8.18 9.43 1.34
C LEU A 12 8.56 10.05 2.71
N SER A 13 9.05 11.29 2.74
CA SER A 13 9.46 11.97 3.98
C SER A 13 8.29 12.27 4.92
N SER A 14 7.07 12.29 4.39
CA SER A 14 5.85 12.42 5.19
C SER A 14 5.67 11.28 6.20
N PHE A 15 6.38 10.17 6.04
CA PHE A 15 6.34 8.99 6.92
C PHE A 15 7.55 8.89 7.87
N ASP A 16 8.47 9.85 7.87
CA ASP A 16 9.69 9.83 8.69
C ASP A 16 9.38 9.78 10.20
N GLY A 17 8.27 10.41 10.62
CA GLY A 17 7.80 10.37 12.02
C GLY A 17 7.54 8.95 12.53
N ALA A 18 7.13 8.03 11.65
CA ALA A 18 6.86 6.64 11.97
C ALA A 18 8.10 5.74 11.94
N ARG A 19 9.29 6.26 11.59
CA ARG A 19 10.50 5.46 11.29
C ARG A 19 10.23 4.40 10.22
N PHE A 20 9.48 4.77 9.19
CA PHE A 20 9.24 3.91 8.03
C PHE A 20 10.57 3.53 7.38
N LYS A 21 10.80 2.23 7.20
CA LYS A 21 12.04 1.71 6.60
C LYS A 21 11.80 1.37 5.14
N LEU A 22 12.32 2.20 4.24
CA LEU A 22 12.33 1.91 2.81
C LEU A 22 13.11 0.63 2.53
N ALA A 23 12.52 -0.27 1.75
CA ALA A 23 13.15 -1.53 1.35
C ALA A 23 13.39 -1.60 -0.17
N LYS A 24 12.46 -1.04 -0.96
CA LYS A 24 12.55 -1.07 -2.42
C LYS A 24 11.86 0.15 -3.03
N GLU A 25 12.41 0.65 -4.11
CA GLU A 25 11.76 1.58 -5.04
C GLU A 25 11.39 0.81 -6.32
N TYR A 26 10.16 0.97 -6.77
CA TYR A 26 9.61 0.26 -7.92
C TYR A 26 9.74 1.07 -9.21
N ASP A 27 9.92 0.39 -10.34
CA ASP A 27 9.73 0.99 -11.65
C ASP A 27 8.24 1.28 -11.90
N ILE A 28 7.92 2.54 -12.15
CA ILE A 28 6.56 3.05 -12.35
C ILE A 28 6.13 3.09 -13.82
N THR A 29 6.95 2.63 -14.77
CA THR A 29 6.66 2.71 -16.21
C THR A 29 5.28 2.13 -16.59
N GLY A 30 4.79 1.12 -15.86
CA GLY A 30 3.46 0.50 -16.06
C GLY A 30 2.36 0.97 -15.09
N LEU A 31 2.63 1.95 -14.22
CA LEU A 31 1.69 2.48 -13.24
C LEU A 31 1.28 3.92 -13.61
N PRO A 32 0.11 4.13 -14.26
CA PRO A 32 -0.27 5.41 -14.81
C PRO A 32 -0.35 6.53 -13.76
N MET A 33 0.16 7.71 -14.13
CA MET A 33 0.19 8.92 -13.29
C MET A 33 0.96 8.81 -11.97
N ALA A 34 1.52 7.65 -11.61
CA ALA A 34 2.41 7.57 -10.46
C ALA A 34 3.70 8.37 -10.73
N ILE A 35 4.19 9.06 -9.70
CA ILE A 35 5.50 9.72 -9.73
C ILE A 35 6.55 8.94 -8.94
N ALA A 36 6.12 8.05 -8.04
CA ALA A 36 6.97 7.13 -7.33
C ALA A 36 6.14 5.97 -6.73
N ALA A 37 6.77 4.82 -6.53
CA ALA A 37 6.20 3.72 -5.78
C ALA A 37 7.28 3.01 -4.95
N TYR A 38 6.94 2.69 -3.71
CA TYR A 38 7.87 2.16 -2.71
C TYR A 38 7.31 0.95 -1.99
N MET A 39 8.19 0.01 -1.65
CA MET A 39 7.93 -1.00 -0.63
C MET A 39 8.74 -0.65 0.62
N GLY A 40 8.12 -0.77 1.79
CA GLY A 40 8.83 -0.61 3.04
C GLY A 40 8.09 -1.19 4.22
N TYR A 41 8.67 -1.00 5.40
CA TYR A 41 8.20 -1.61 6.64
C TYR A 41 8.00 -0.58 7.72
N PHE A 42 6.95 -0.76 8.52
CA PHE A 42 6.77 -0.10 9.80
C PHE A 42 6.54 -1.15 10.88
N THR A 43 7.17 -0.96 12.04
CA THR A 43 7.02 -1.84 13.20
C THR A 43 6.30 -1.06 14.29
N PRO A 44 4.99 -1.29 14.49
CA PRO A 44 4.29 -0.76 15.66
C PRO A 44 4.94 -1.23 16.96
N PRO A 45 4.78 -0.51 18.08
CA PRO A 45 5.23 -0.97 19.39
C PRO A 45 4.71 -2.38 19.70
N ASP A 46 5.58 -3.23 20.25
CA ASP A 46 5.27 -4.62 20.63
C ASP A 46 4.68 -5.48 19.50
N SER A 47 5.03 -5.18 18.25
CA SER A 47 4.58 -5.91 17.06
C SER A 47 5.74 -6.34 16.17
N GLU A 48 5.42 -7.15 15.17
CA GLU A 48 6.36 -7.53 14.11
C GLU A 48 6.41 -6.45 13.01
N PRO A 49 7.47 -6.41 12.18
CA PRO A 49 7.48 -5.55 10.99
C PRO A 49 6.31 -5.86 10.07
N ILE A 50 5.59 -4.82 9.68
CA ILE A 50 4.44 -4.87 8.78
C ILE A 50 4.86 -4.25 7.46
N GLN A 51 4.58 -4.91 6.34
CA GLN A 51 4.89 -4.40 5.02
C GLN A 51 3.81 -3.43 4.52
N TYR A 52 4.26 -2.39 3.81
CA TYR A 52 3.40 -1.46 3.10
C TYR A 52 3.94 -1.24 1.70
N GLU A 53 3.03 -0.92 0.78
CA GLU A 53 3.39 -0.35 -0.51
C GLU A 53 2.78 1.05 -0.62
N LEU A 54 3.63 2.04 -0.86
CA LEU A 54 3.25 3.45 -1.01
C LEU A 54 3.33 3.81 -2.49
N ARG A 55 2.22 4.26 -3.07
CA ARG A 55 2.16 4.77 -4.44
C ARG A 55 1.83 6.26 -4.39
N ILE A 56 2.70 7.08 -4.96
CA ILE A 56 2.62 8.54 -4.88
C ILE A 56 2.19 9.08 -6.23
N TYR A 57 1.19 9.94 -6.23
CA TYR A 57 0.65 10.62 -7.40
C TYR A 57 0.89 12.14 -7.31
N PRO A 58 0.72 12.91 -8.40
CA PRO A 58 0.86 14.36 -8.37
C PRO A 58 -0.14 15.05 -7.43
N ASP A 59 -1.35 14.50 -7.31
CA ASP A 59 -2.44 15.03 -6.51
C ASP A 59 -3.45 13.94 -6.11
N HIS A 60 -4.41 14.30 -5.25
CA HIS A 60 -5.46 13.40 -4.78
C HIS A 60 -6.35 12.89 -5.94
N VAL A 61 -6.67 13.77 -6.89
CA VAL A 61 -7.53 13.42 -8.04
C VAL A 61 -6.89 12.32 -8.87
N SER A 62 -5.59 12.44 -9.18
CA SER A 62 -4.82 11.44 -9.92
C SER A 62 -4.75 10.12 -9.16
N ALA A 63 -4.54 10.14 -7.84
CA ALA A 63 -4.58 8.95 -7.01
C ALA A 63 -5.95 8.25 -7.11
N VAL A 64 -7.04 8.99 -6.97
CA VAL A 64 -8.40 8.44 -7.02
C VAL A 64 -8.77 7.95 -8.42
N GLU A 65 -8.57 8.75 -9.46
CA GLU A 65 -9.04 8.45 -10.81
C GLU A 65 -8.17 7.44 -11.58
N LYS A 66 -6.90 7.29 -11.20
CA LYS A 66 -5.95 6.40 -11.90
C LYS A 66 -5.34 5.33 -11.01
N GLY A 67 -5.10 5.64 -9.74
CA GLY A 67 -4.37 4.73 -8.87
C GLY A 67 -5.22 3.66 -8.20
N ILE A 68 -6.48 3.97 -7.88
CA ILE A 68 -7.38 3.06 -7.15
C ILE A 68 -7.57 1.74 -7.90
N GLU A 69 -7.84 1.77 -9.20
CA GLU A 69 -8.09 0.56 -9.98
C GLU A 69 -6.89 -0.40 -9.97
N TYR A 70 -5.66 0.12 -9.91
CA TYR A 70 -4.43 -0.67 -9.79
C TYR A 70 -4.20 -1.19 -8.37
N ALA A 71 -4.74 -0.52 -7.35
CA ALA A 71 -4.65 -0.98 -5.96
C ALA A 71 -5.69 -2.09 -5.69
N GLU A 72 -6.90 -1.93 -6.21
CA GLU A 72 -7.98 -2.93 -6.13
C GLU A 72 -7.59 -4.25 -6.78
N GLU A 73 -6.85 -4.22 -7.91
CA GLU A 73 -6.38 -5.44 -8.57
C GLU A 73 -5.53 -6.35 -7.69
N VAL A 74 -4.80 -5.80 -6.72
CA VAL A 74 -3.76 -6.53 -5.98
C VAL A 74 -4.00 -6.55 -4.47
N THR A 75 -5.19 -6.15 -4.03
CA THR A 75 -5.59 -6.15 -2.61
C THR A 75 -6.90 -6.93 -2.40
N GLY A 76 -7.11 -7.38 -1.17
CA GLY A 76 -8.33 -8.09 -0.79
C GLY A 76 -8.38 -9.53 -1.30
N ALA A 77 -9.49 -10.23 -1.01
CA ALA A 77 -9.62 -11.67 -1.21
C ALA A 77 -9.47 -12.14 -2.67
N GLU A 78 -9.86 -11.29 -3.62
CA GLU A 78 -9.84 -11.56 -5.06
C GLU A 78 -8.62 -10.97 -5.77
N ALA A 79 -7.59 -10.58 -5.03
CA ALA A 79 -6.38 -10.01 -5.58
C ALA A 79 -5.73 -10.91 -6.64
N LEU A 80 -5.30 -10.29 -7.73
CA LEU A 80 -4.56 -10.93 -8.82
C LEU A 80 -3.09 -11.09 -8.43
N LEU A 81 -2.66 -12.35 -8.31
CA LEU A 81 -1.34 -12.67 -7.74
C LEU A 81 -0.30 -13.04 -8.80
N ARG A 82 -0.66 -13.18 -10.08
CA ARG A 82 0.28 -13.55 -11.15
C ARG A 82 0.56 -12.35 -12.06
N ALA A 83 1.80 -12.23 -12.50
CA ALA A 83 2.24 -11.13 -13.36
C ALA A 83 1.42 -11.04 -14.67
N VAL A 84 0.95 -12.18 -15.18
CA VAL A 84 0.12 -12.25 -16.39
C VAL A 84 -1.31 -11.77 -16.20
N ASP A 85 -1.77 -11.62 -14.96
CA ASP A 85 -3.15 -11.23 -14.65
C ASP A 85 -3.27 -9.73 -14.32
N VAL A 86 -2.18 -9.06 -13.94
CA VAL A 86 -2.19 -7.66 -13.50
C VAL A 86 -1.78 -6.70 -14.62
N ARG A 87 -2.26 -5.45 -14.56
CA ARG A 87 -1.84 -4.41 -15.52
C ARG A 87 -0.43 -3.87 -15.25
N TRP A 88 0.02 -3.90 -14.00
CA TRP A 88 1.36 -3.48 -13.57
C TRP A 88 2.02 -4.63 -12.80
N ASP A 89 2.98 -5.29 -13.44
CA ASP A 89 3.60 -6.52 -12.97
C ASP A 89 4.84 -6.29 -12.08
N GLU A 90 5.39 -5.07 -12.06
CA GLU A 90 6.45 -4.72 -11.10
C GLU A 90 5.92 -4.86 -9.67
N GLY A 91 6.69 -5.54 -8.83
CA GLY A 91 6.30 -5.83 -7.45
C GLY A 91 5.33 -7.00 -7.25
N THR A 92 4.80 -7.67 -8.29
CA THR A 92 3.80 -8.75 -8.11
C THR A 92 4.25 -9.85 -7.13
N LYS A 93 5.54 -10.17 -7.08
CA LYS A 93 6.06 -11.16 -6.11
C LYS A 93 6.01 -10.67 -4.67
N ASP A 94 6.22 -9.37 -4.48
CA ASP A 94 6.28 -8.71 -3.17
C ASP A 94 4.88 -8.54 -2.55
N ARG A 95 3.82 -8.57 -3.38
CA ARG A 95 2.40 -8.50 -2.96
C ARG A 95 1.81 -9.85 -2.55
N ARG A 96 2.62 -10.91 -2.53
CA ARG A 96 2.18 -12.28 -2.17
C ARG A 96 2.56 -12.58 -0.73
N GLY A 97 1.60 -13.06 0.04
CA GLY A 97 1.84 -13.72 1.31
C GLY A 97 2.18 -15.21 1.11
N GLY A 98 2.54 -15.87 2.21
CA GLY A 98 2.71 -17.32 2.28
C GLY A 98 1.95 -17.88 3.48
N GLY A 99 1.07 -18.85 3.25
CA GLY A 99 0.41 -19.59 4.31
C GLY A 99 0.92 -21.02 4.38
N PHE A 100 1.63 -21.40 5.45
CA PHE A 100 2.05 -22.79 5.72
C PHE A 100 0.90 -23.82 5.67
N HIS A 101 -0.36 -23.37 5.81
CA HIS A 101 -1.57 -24.21 5.83
C HIS A 101 -2.54 -23.96 4.66
N ARG A 102 -2.23 -23.03 3.74
CA ARG A 102 -3.08 -22.75 2.58
C ARG A 102 -2.28 -23.17 1.35
N HIS A 103 -2.70 -24.23 0.68
CA HIS A 103 -2.05 -24.79 -0.51
C HIS A 103 -2.17 -23.83 -1.73
N GLY A 104 -1.62 -22.62 -1.65
CA GLY A 104 -1.72 -21.61 -2.70
C GLY A 104 -1.10 -20.25 -2.33
N LEU A 105 -0.95 -19.40 -3.34
CA LEU A 105 -0.59 -18.00 -3.16
C LEU A 105 -1.75 -17.26 -2.49
N THR A 106 -1.45 -16.42 -1.51
CA THR A 106 -2.44 -15.51 -0.90
C THR A 106 -1.99 -14.07 -1.11
N PRO A 107 -2.92 -13.10 -1.18
CA PRO A 107 -2.54 -11.69 -1.12
C PRO A 107 -1.84 -11.38 0.20
N LEU A 108 -0.80 -10.55 0.14
CA LEU A 108 -0.18 -9.95 1.32
C LEU A 108 -1.02 -8.79 1.85
N TYR A 109 -1.53 -7.98 0.92
CA TYR A 109 -2.27 -6.76 1.21
C TYR A 109 -3.77 -7.05 1.28
N GLY A 110 -4.34 -6.88 2.47
CA GLY A 110 -5.77 -7.12 2.71
C GLY A 110 -6.64 -5.97 2.20
N ASP A 111 -6.09 -4.76 2.12
CA ASP A 111 -6.78 -3.56 1.64
C ASP A 111 -5.79 -2.42 1.35
N TYR A 112 -6.32 -1.26 0.97
CA TYR A 112 -5.58 -0.02 0.82
C TYR A 112 -6.33 1.18 1.41
N VAL A 113 -5.60 2.27 1.61
CA VAL A 113 -6.16 3.60 1.91
C VAL A 113 -5.60 4.66 0.98
N VAL A 114 -6.36 5.74 0.77
CA VAL A 114 -5.93 6.94 0.04
C VAL A 114 -5.83 8.10 1.02
N VAL A 115 -4.65 8.72 1.11
CA VAL A 115 -4.36 9.82 2.04
C VAL A 115 -3.63 10.93 1.28
N GLY A 116 -4.34 12.01 0.95
CA GLY A 116 -3.80 13.00 0.02
C GLY A 116 -3.61 12.40 -1.36
N ASN A 117 -2.42 12.59 -1.91
CA ASN A 117 -1.95 12.02 -3.17
C ASN A 117 -1.30 10.62 -3.04
N VAL A 118 -1.39 9.96 -1.88
CA VAL A 118 -0.76 8.65 -1.64
C VAL A 118 -1.81 7.56 -1.54
N ILE A 119 -1.60 6.47 -2.28
CA ILE A 119 -2.29 5.21 -2.05
C ILE A 119 -1.34 4.29 -1.28
N MET A 120 -1.80 3.81 -0.13
CA MET A 120 -1.04 2.94 0.74
C MET A 120 -1.73 1.58 0.82
N LEU A 121 -1.09 0.54 0.30
CA LEU A 121 -1.53 -0.84 0.45
C LEU A 121 -1.04 -1.39 1.79
N CYS A 122 -1.93 -2.07 2.50
CA CYS A 122 -1.78 -2.40 3.91
C CYS A 122 -1.73 -3.91 4.10
N GLU A 123 -0.65 -4.44 4.67
CA GLU A 123 -0.57 -5.88 4.91
C GLU A 123 -1.69 -6.32 5.86
N GLY A 124 -2.40 -7.40 5.55
CA GLY A 124 -3.43 -7.93 6.42
C GLY A 124 -4.09 -9.17 5.84
N ARG A 125 -4.60 -10.04 6.71
CA ARG A 125 -5.36 -11.24 6.32
C ARG A 125 -6.74 -10.91 5.76
N ASP A 126 -7.27 -9.76 6.14
CA ASP A 126 -8.56 -9.23 5.73
C ASP A 126 -8.51 -7.69 5.76
N SER A 127 -9.61 -7.06 5.33
CA SER A 127 -9.77 -5.61 5.30
C SER A 127 -9.57 -4.98 6.67
N ASP A 128 -10.18 -5.54 7.72
CA ASP A 128 -10.19 -4.91 9.05
C ASP A 128 -8.77 -4.85 9.63
N GLN A 129 -8.02 -5.96 9.54
CA GLN A 129 -6.63 -5.98 9.96
C GLN A 129 -5.76 -5.03 9.13
N ALA A 130 -5.94 -5.03 7.80
CA ALA A 130 -5.18 -4.18 6.89
C ALA A 130 -5.39 -2.69 7.21
N LEU A 131 -6.64 -2.26 7.35
CA LEU A 131 -6.98 -0.87 7.62
C LEU A 131 -6.47 -0.40 8.99
N GLY A 132 -6.57 -1.22 10.03
CA GLY A 132 -6.04 -0.88 11.36
C GLY A 132 -4.51 -0.74 11.39
N ARG A 133 -3.79 -1.50 10.56
CA ARG A 133 -2.33 -1.37 10.42
C ARG A 133 -1.94 -0.09 9.69
N CYS A 134 -2.66 0.26 8.63
CA CYS A 134 -2.49 1.56 7.97
C CYS A 134 -2.81 2.74 8.88
N GLU A 135 -3.86 2.66 9.69
CA GLU A 135 -4.15 3.66 10.71
C GLU A 135 -3.00 3.79 11.72
N SER A 136 -2.40 2.67 12.13
CA SER A 136 -1.24 2.68 13.04
C SER A 136 -0.03 3.41 12.45
N LEU A 137 0.27 3.19 11.16
CA LEU A 137 1.34 3.90 10.45
C LEU A 137 1.02 5.40 10.31
N LEU A 138 -0.21 5.74 9.91
CA LEU A 138 -0.63 7.14 9.75
C LEU A 138 -0.59 7.91 11.08
N PHE A 139 -0.98 7.27 12.18
CA PHE A 139 -0.91 7.86 13.51
C PHE A 139 0.55 8.09 13.93
N ALA A 140 1.41 7.08 13.75
CA ALA A 140 2.84 7.19 14.05
C ALA A 140 3.54 8.26 13.20
N ALA A 141 3.09 8.48 11.95
CA ALA A 141 3.59 9.53 11.07
C ALA A 141 3.03 10.93 11.40
N GLY A 142 2.05 11.04 12.31
CA GLY A 142 1.37 12.30 12.61
C GLY A 142 0.40 12.78 11.52
N ILE A 143 -0.04 11.87 10.64
CA ILE A 143 -0.94 12.16 9.52
C ILE A 143 -2.41 12.01 9.94
N SER A 144 -2.74 11.04 10.79
CA SER A 144 -4.07 10.89 11.40
C SER A 144 -4.04 11.26 12.88
N LYS A 145 -5.19 11.76 13.38
CA LYS A 145 -5.41 12.11 14.78
C LYS A 145 -6.26 11.06 15.47
#